data_AF-A0A851G950-F1
#
_entry.id   AF-A0A851G950-F1
#
_cell.length_a   1.000
_cell.length_b   1.000
_cell.length_c   1.000
_cell.angle_alpha   90.00
_cell.angle_beta   90.00
_cell.angle_gamma   90.00
#
_symmetry.space_group_name_H-M   'P 1'
#
loop_
_entity.id
_entity.type
_entity.pdbx_description
1 polymer ?
#
loop_
_entity_poly.entity_id
_entity_poly.type
_entity_poly.pdbx_seq_one_letter_code
_entity_poly.pdbx_strand_id
1 'polypeptide(L)'
;MQNLNTRPATRKVGQSTEIVKLLRIQASDTHVVEFDNVDTRFNDCNNWQVMAGGKRVLFSNRMYERFSDVKSGIVATINVCENSGSVTDKAMLEGAKVMMQVLDGYPSFAALAAHPKRITG
;
A
#
# COMPACT_ATOMS: atom_id res chain seq x y z
N MET A 1 -25.63 15.57 38.80
CA MET A 1 -26.00 14.54 37.81
C MET A 1 -25.39 14.95 36.47
N GLN A 2 -24.38 14.24 35.98
CA GLN A 2 -23.73 14.54 34.70
C GLN A 2 -24.48 13.81 33.57
N ASN A 3 -25.02 14.58 32.63
CA ASN A 3 -25.59 14.07 31.38
C ASN A 3 -24.45 13.86 30.37
N LEU A 4 -23.99 12.62 30.21
CA LEU A 4 -23.12 12.22 29.10
C LEU A 4 -23.97 11.45 28.08
N ASN A 5 -24.61 12.19 27.18
CA ASN A 5 -25.33 11.63 26.04
C ASN A 5 -24.63 12.01 24.73
N THR A 6 -23.35 11.70 24.63
CA THR A 6 -22.66 11.64 23.33
C THR A 6 -22.86 10.26 22.74
N ARG A 7 -24.00 10.07 22.04
CA ARG A 7 -24.19 8.89 21.18
C ARG A 7 -23.18 8.97 20.03
N PRO A 8 -22.32 7.94 19.82
CA PRO A 8 -21.52 7.85 18.62
C PRO A 8 -22.45 7.85 17.39
N ALA A 9 -22.05 8.57 16.34
CA ALA A 9 -22.77 8.60 15.07
C ALA A 9 -23.13 7.17 14.63
N THR A 10 -24.39 6.95 14.27
CA THR A 10 -24.91 5.67 13.82
C THR A 10 -24.10 5.17 12.61
N ARG A 11 -23.26 4.16 12.84
CA ARG A 11 -22.49 3.49 11.77
C ARG A 11 -23.46 2.87 10.78
N LYS A 12 -23.30 3.15 9.48
CA LYS A 12 -24.06 2.44 8.43
C LYS A 12 -23.67 0.97 8.47
N VAL A 13 -24.66 0.10 8.63
CA VAL A 13 -24.49 -1.36 8.56
C VAL A 13 -23.82 -1.72 7.23
N GLY A 14 -22.70 -2.46 7.29
CA GLY A 14 -21.91 -2.87 6.12
C GLY A 14 -20.72 -1.97 5.74
N GLN A 15 -20.52 -0.83 6.39
CA GLN A 15 -19.30 -0.01 6.22
C GLN A 15 -18.29 -0.32 7.32
N SER A 16 -17.19 -0.99 6.97
CA SER A 16 -16.04 -1.16 7.87
C SER A 16 -15.17 0.10 7.81
N THR A 17 -14.95 0.74 8.94
CA THR A 17 -13.91 1.78 9.09
C THR A 17 -12.50 1.25 8.87
N GLU A 18 -12.37 -0.08 8.89
CA GLU A 18 -11.10 -0.81 8.79
C GLU A 18 -10.73 -1.15 7.34
N ILE A 19 -11.58 -0.80 6.36
CA ILE A 19 -11.26 -0.99 4.94
C ILE A 19 -10.92 0.35 4.31
N VAL A 20 -9.65 0.52 3.94
CA VAL A 20 -9.20 1.65 3.13
C VAL A 20 -9.34 1.26 1.67
N LYS A 21 -10.34 1.83 0.98
CA LYS A 21 -10.66 1.48 -0.42
C LYS A 21 -9.50 1.65 -1.38
N LEU A 22 -8.72 2.70 -1.19
CA LEU A 22 -7.51 2.98 -1.94
C LEU A 22 -6.52 3.68 -1.00
N LEU A 23 -5.41 3.02 -0.71
CA LEU A 23 -4.31 3.57 0.06
C LEU A 23 -3.21 4.02 -0.89
N ARG A 24 -2.88 5.32 -0.89
CA ARG A 24 -1.83 5.91 -1.74
C ARG A 24 -0.80 6.60 -0.88
N ILE A 25 0.47 6.27 -1.10
CA ILE A 25 1.61 6.86 -0.40
C ILE A 25 2.50 7.55 -1.42
N GLN A 26 2.76 8.85 -1.23
CA GLN A 26 3.82 9.55 -1.98
C GLN A 26 5.18 9.08 -1.44
N ALA A 27 5.81 8.14 -2.16
CA ALA A 27 7.03 7.49 -1.71
C ALA A 27 8.28 8.31 -2.05
N SER A 28 8.30 8.96 -3.21
CA SER A 28 9.31 9.94 -3.64
C SER A 28 8.66 11.02 -4.50
N ASP A 29 9.39 12.01 -4.99
CA ASP A 29 8.83 13.08 -5.86
C ASP A 29 8.17 12.54 -7.13
N THR A 30 8.62 11.36 -7.60
CA THR A 30 8.16 10.76 -8.85
C THR A 30 7.36 9.48 -8.65
N HIS A 31 7.40 8.88 -7.45
CA HIS A 31 6.78 7.57 -7.20
C HIS A 31 5.62 7.63 -6.21
N VAL A 32 4.53 6.97 -6.58
CA VAL A 32 3.37 6.71 -5.71
C VAL A 32 3.18 5.21 -5.58
N VAL A 33 3.03 4.74 -4.35
CA VAL A 33 2.68 3.36 -4.03
C VAL A 33 1.19 3.29 -3.73
N GLU A 34 0.49 2.33 -4.33
CA GLU A 34 -0.95 2.17 -4.22
C GLU A 34 -1.35 0.75 -3.85
N PHE A 35 -2.36 0.63 -2.99
CA PHE A 35 -2.98 -0.64 -2.58
C PHE A 35 -4.50 -0.48 -2.61
N ASP A 36 -5.22 -1.43 -3.20
CA ASP A 36 -6.67 -1.40 -3.18
C ASP A 36 -7.23 -2.20 -2.00
N ASN A 37 -8.41 -1.80 -1.53
CA ASN A 37 -9.21 -2.51 -0.53
C ASN A 37 -8.38 -3.09 0.63
N VAL A 38 -7.53 -2.24 1.22
CA VAL A 38 -6.70 -2.62 2.36
C VAL A 38 -7.59 -2.88 3.57
N ASP A 39 -7.62 -4.11 4.08
CA ASP A 39 -8.26 -4.44 5.36
C ASP A 39 -7.22 -4.38 6.47
N THR A 40 -7.31 -3.37 7.34
CA THR A 40 -6.34 -3.13 8.42
C THR A 40 -6.46 -4.12 9.56
N ARG A 41 -7.60 -4.82 9.71
CA ARG A 41 -7.77 -5.87 10.73
C ARG A 41 -7.06 -7.13 10.31
N PHE A 42 -7.30 -7.54 9.06
CA PHE A 42 -6.64 -8.71 8.54
C PHE A 42 -5.20 -8.40 8.16
N ASN A 43 -4.81 -7.17 7.84
CA ASN A 43 -3.47 -6.82 7.37
C ASN A 43 -3.17 -7.45 5.99
N ASP A 44 -4.15 -7.31 5.09
CA ASP A 44 -4.05 -7.66 3.68
C ASP A 44 -4.63 -6.57 2.77
N CYS A 45 -4.38 -6.72 1.47
CA CYS A 45 -4.91 -5.86 0.43
C CYS A 45 -5.29 -6.66 -0.81
N ASN A 46 -6.00 -6.00 -1.72
CA ASN A 46 -6.26 -6.49 -3.06
C ASN A 46 -5.55 -5.59 -4.05
N ASN A 47 -4.82 -6.17 -4.99
CA ASN A 47 -3.97 -5.44 -5.93
C ASN A 47 -2.98 -4.50 -5.22
N TRP A 48 -1.87 -4.26 -5.89
CA TRP A 48 -1.01 -3.15 -5.52
C TRP A 48 -0.21 -2.74 -6.73
N GLN A 49 0.24 -1.48 -6.74
CA GLN A 49 1.04 -0.97 -7.83
C GLN A 49 1.99 0.13 -7.39
N VAL A 50 3.04 0.29 -8.17
CA VAL A 50 3.97 1.41 -8.09
C VAL A 50 3.82 2.22 -9.37
N MET A 51 3.49 3.49 -9.20
CA MET A 51 3.40 4.47 -10.26
C MET A 51 4.68 5.31 -10.25
N ALA A 52 5.32 5.49 -11.41
CA ALA A 52 6.47 6.38 -11.60
C ALA A 52 6.17 7.39 -12.71
N GLY A 53 6.15 8.68 -12.40
CA GLY A 53 5.85 9.74 -13.39
C GLY A 53 4.50 9.56 -14.08
N GLY A 54 3.49 9.07 -13.34
CA GLY A 54 2.14 8.79 -13.87
C GLY A 54 1.99 7.48 -14.64
N LYS A 55 3.05 6.67 -14.77
CA LYS A 55 3.01 5.36 -15.44
C LYS A 55 3.12 4.24 -14.42
N ARG A 56 2.35 3.17 -14.61
CA ARG A 56 2.47 1.96 -13.80
C ARG A 56 3.73 1.19 -14.18
N VAL A 57 4.66 1.03 -13.25
CA VAL A 57 5.96 0.35 -13.49
C VAL A 57 6.06 -1.01 -12.84
N LEU A 58 5.32 -1.26 -11.77
CA LEU A 58 5.27 -2.56 -11.08
C LEU A 58 3.86 -2.75 -10.51
N PHE A 59 3.31 -3.97 -10.59
CA PHE A 59 1.97 -4.23 -10.05
C PHE A 59 1.71 -5.71 -9.77
N SER A 60 0.72 -5.96 -8.92
CA SER A 60 0.08 -7.25 -8.70
C SER A 60 -1.43 -7.07 -8.81
N ASN A 61 -2.11 -8.11 -9.32
CA ASN A 61 -3.56 -8.22 -9.41
C ASN A 61 -4.12 -9.29 -8.46
N ARG A 62 -3.32 -9.78 -7.52
CA ARG A 62 -3.75 -10.81 -6.57
C ARG A 62 -4.65 -10.19 -5.51
N MET A 63 -5.50 -11.03 -4.93
CA MET A 63 -6.44 -10.65 -3.88
C MET A 63 -6.02 -11.24 -2.55
N TYR A 64 -6.36 -10.55 -1.46
CA TYR A 64 -6.08 -10.95 -0.08
C TYR A 64 -4.58 -11.20 0.17
N GLU A 65 -3.71 -10.42 -0.47
CA GLU A 65 -2.27 -10.51 -0.25
C GLU A 65 -1.93 -9.94 1.12
N ARG A 66 -1.33 -10.77 1.99
CA ARG A 66 -0.86 -10.34 3.30
C ARG A 66 0.27 -9.34 3.14
N PHE A 67 0.40 -8.41 4.09
CA PHE A 67 1.52 -7.46 4.10
C PHE A 67 2.90 -8.13 3.94
N SER A 68 3.10 -9.29 4.57
CA SER A 68 4.31 -10.11 4.46
C SER A 68 4.51 -10.73 3.07
N ASP A 69 3.43 -11.08 2.39
CA ASP A 69 3.47 -11.70 1.07
C ASP A 69 3.83 -10.65 0.02
N VAL A 70 3.28 -9.44 0.16
CA VAL A 70 3.68 -8.29 -0.66
C VAL A 70 5.18 -8.03 -0.50
N LYS A 71 5.69 -7.93 0.74
CA LYS A 71 7.13 -7.79 0.99
C LYS A 71 7.95 -8.87 0.30
N SER A 72 7.56 -10.13 0.49
CA SER A 72 8.27 -11.27 -0.09
C SER A 72 8.28 -11.23 -1.63
N GLY A 73 7.16 -10.86 -2.26
CA GLY A 73 7.05 -10.67 -3.70
C GLY A 73 7.94 -9.54 -4.23
N ILE A 74 8.08 -8.46 -3.47
CA ILE A 74 8.98 -7.35 -3.81
C ILE A 74 10.45 -7.78 -3.70
N VAL A 75 10.85 -8.52 -2.65
CA VAL A 75 12.21 -9.09 -2.55
C VAL A 75 12.52 -9.95 -3.78
N ALA A 76 11.60 -10.84 -4.15
CA ALA A 76 11.77 -11.68 -5.33
C ALA A 76 11.93 -10.84 -6.62
N THR A 77 11.15 -9.77 -6.77
CA THR A 77 11.25 -8.85 -7.91
C THR A 77 12.61 -8.16 -7.96
N ILE A 78 13.11 -7.66 -6.81
CA ILE A 78 14.44 -7.05 -6.71
C ILE A 78 15.51 -8.02 -7.20
N ASN A 79 15.53 -9.25 -6.64
CA ASN A 79 16.53 -10.26 -7.00
C ASN A 79 16.52 -10.63 -8.49
N VAL A 80 15.33 -10.65 -9.12
CA VAL A 80 15.19 -10.94 -10.55
C VAL A 80 15.69 -9.77 -11.40
N CYS A 81 15.37 -8.54 -11.03
CA CYS A 81 15.68 -7.36 -11.84
C CYS A 81 17.10 -6.80 -11.60
N GLU A 82 17.75 -7.09 -10.48
CA GLU A 82 19.08 -6.55 -10.11
C GLU A 82 20.16 -6.78 -11.17
N ASN A 83 20.11 -7.90 -11.88
CA ASN A 83 21.12 -8.27 -12.87
C ASN A 83 20.65 -8.05 -14.33
N SER A 84 19.50 -7.43 -14.54
CA SER A 84 18.97 -7.22 -15.89
C SER A 84 19.51 -5.96 -16.56
N GLY A 85 19.79 -6.06 -17.86
CA GLY A 85 20.19 -4.94 -18.71
C GLY A 85 19.01 -4.16 -19.32
N SER A 86 17.78 -4.66 -19.25
CA SER A 86 16.64 -4.06 -19.96
C SER A 86 16.14 -2.78 -19.27
N VAL A 87 15.65 -1.83 -20.06
CA VAL A 87 15.08 -0.57 -19.53
C VAL A 87 13.86 -0.83 -18.66
N THR A 88 13.03 -1.80 -19.05
CA THR A 88 11.83 -2.19 -18.30
C THR A 88 12.20 -2.77 -16.93
N ASP A 89 13.19 -3.66 -16.87
CA ASP A 89 13.60 -4.28 -15.60
C ASP A 89 14.26 -3.26 -14.68
N LYS A 90 14.96 -2.26 -15.22
CA LYS A 90 15.47 -1.14 -14.43
C LYS A 90 14.35 -0.32 -13.80
N ALA A 91 13.29 0.00 -14.56
CA ALA A 91 12.14 0.72 -14.03
C ALA A 91 11.39 -0.11 -12.97
N MET A 92 11.25 -1.41 -13.19
CA MET A 92 10.67 -2.35 -12.21
C MET A 92 11.54 -2.44 -10.94
N LEU A 93 12.86 -2.52 -11.08
CA LEU A 93 13.80 -2.58 -9.96
C LEU A 93 13.71 -1.33 -9.09
N GLU A 94 13.72 -0.15 -9.70
CA GLU A 94 13.58 1.11 -8.96
C GLU A 94 12.21 1.21 -8.28
N GLY A 95 11.13 0.80 -8.98
CA GLY A 95 9.80 0.71 -8.37
C GLY A 95 9.74 -0.27 -7.19
N ALA A 96 10.40 -1.43 -7.31
CA ALA A 96 10.46 -2.44 -6.27
C ALA A 96 11.24 -1.96 -5.04
N LYS A 97 12.38 -1.28 -5.24
CA LYS A 97 13.15 -0.67 -4.14
C LYS A 97 12.33 0.39 -3.40
N VAL A 98 11.62 1.25 -4.13
CA VAL A 98 10.74 2.28 -3.53
C VAL A 98 9.63 1.63 -2.72
N MET A 99 8.98 0.60 -3.27
CA MET A 99 7.96 -0.17 -2.55
C MET A 99 8.53 -0.80 -1.28
N MET A 100 9.72 -1.42 -1.36
CA MET A 100 10.37 -2.03 -0.20
C MET A 100 10.68 -1.01 0.88
N GLN A 101 11.18 0.19 0.53
CA GLN A 101 11.41 1.27 1.50
C GLN A 101 10.15 1.67 2.25
N VAL A 102 9.02 1.78 1.54
CA VAL A 102 7.71 2.05 2.17
C VAL A 102 7.30 0.90 3.09
N LEU A 103 7.43 -0.35 2.65
CA LEU A 103 7.03 -1.50 3.45
C LEU A 103 7.95 -1.74 4.65
N ASP A 104 9.25 -1.47 4.56
CA ASP A 104 10.21 -1.66 5.66
C ASP A 104 10.14 -0.55 6.72
N GLY A 105 9.70 0.64 6.33
CA GLY A 105 9.45 1.72 7.28
C GLY A 105 8.25 1.47 8.21
N TYR A 106 7.38 0.50 7.90
CA TYR A 106 6.12 0.30 8.61
C TYR A 106 5.80 -1.18 8.87
N PRO A 107 5.29 -1.55 10.06
CA PRO A 107 5.06 -2.94 10.41
C PRO A 107 3.78 -3.55 9.81
N SER A 108 2.87 -2.74 9.29
CA SER A 108 1.55 -3.20 8.81
C SER A 108 0.86 -2.20 7.88
N PHE A 109 -0.19 -2.65 7.22
CA PHE A 109 -1.11 -1.79 6.47
C PHE A 109 -1.83 -0.76 7.34
N ALA A 110 -2.15 -1.10 8.58
CA ALA A 110 -2.72 -0.13 9.52
C ALA A 110 -1.75 1.03 9.78
N ALA A 111 -0.46 0.72 9.93
CA ALA A 111 0.57 1.74 10.09
C ALA A 111 0.77 2.56 8.80
N LEU A 112 0.72 1.93 7.61
CA LEU A 112 0.72 2.66 6.34
C LEU A 112 -0.52 3.54 6.14
N ALA A 113 -1.69 3.12 6.62
CA ALA A 113 -2.90 3.94 6.55
C ALA A 113 -2.77 5.24 7.38
N ALA A 114 -1.90 5.25 8.39
CA ALA A 114 -1.55 6.43 9.19
C ALA A 114 -0.30 7.17 8.69
N HIS A 115 0.26 6.79 7.54
CA HIS A 115 1.49 7.36 7.00
C HIS A 115 1.35 8.88 6.74
N PRO A 116 2.32 9.73 7.15
CA PRO A 116 2.21 11.19 7.03
C PRO A 116 2.16 11.69 5.58
N LYS A 117 2.83 10.98 4.66
CA LYS A 117 2.74 11.23 3.20
C LYS A 117 1.60 10.48 2.50
N ARG A 118 0.59 10.02 3.24
CA ARG A 118 -0.59 9.43 2.64
C ARG A 118 -1.33 10.51 1.84
N ILE A 119 -1.67 10.21 0.60
CA ILE A 119 -2.46 11.09 -0.25
C ILE A 119 -3.93 10.87 0.12
N THR A 120 -4.51 11.81 0.85
CA THR A 120 -5.94 11.83 1.19
C THR A 120 -6.65 12.80 0.25
N GLY A 121 -7.52 12.29 -0.60
CA GLY A 121 -8.28 13.04 -1.60
C GLY A 121 -9.31 12.15 -2.23
#